data_AF-A0A1I0XCQ2-F1
#
_entry.id   AF-A0A1I0XCQ2-F1
#
_cell.length_a   1.000
_cell.length_b   1.000
_cell.length_c   1.000
_cell.angle_alpha   90.00
_cell.angle_beta   90.00
_cell.angle_gamma   90.00
#
_symmetry.space_group_name_H-M   'P 1'
#
loop_
_entity.id
_entity.type
_entity.pdbx_description
1 polymer ?
#
loop_
_entity_poly.entity_id
_entity_poly.type
_entity_poly.pdbx_seq_one_letter_code
_entity_poly.pdbx_strand_id
1 'polypeptide(L)'
;MSKIAAPAEPGTMQIVLTAEQGNLVIAALAECPFKLVYELIGKLNRQANDVDGQAIADKYPCALTADELKLVLHALGNLPYHQVHALVHVLQQQLQAGLTPVAAAPKKSPKGPR
;
A
#
# COMPACT_ATOMS: atom_id res chain seq x y z
N MET A 1 11.63 -24.18 -6.14
CA MET A 1 11.76 -22.78 -6.59
C MET A 1 11.15 -21.91 -5.51
N SER A 2 11.96 -21.49 -4.53
CA SER A 2 11.48 -20.74 -3.37
C SER A 2 11.50 -19.25 -3.68
N LYS A 3 10.31 -18.65 -3.79
CA LYS A 3 10.09 -17.21 -3.96
C LYS A 3 10.73 -16.50 -2.77
N ILE A 4 11.83 -15.79 -2.99
CA ILE A 4 12.49 -14.96 -1.99
C ILE A 4 11.52 -13.80 -1.70
N ALA A 5 10.86 -13.85 -0.55
CA ALA A 5 10.12 -12.70 -0.04
C ALA A 5 11.13 -11.60 0.25
N ALA A 6 10.96 -10.45 -0.40
CA ALA A 6 11.79 -9.27 -0.19
C ALA A 6 11.80 -8.91 1.31
N PRO A 7 12.95 -8.52 1.89
CA PRO A 7 13.03 -8.11 3.27
C PRO A 7 12.07 -6.93 3.50
N ALA A 8 11.25 -7.00 4.56
CA ALA A 8 10.43 -5.88 5.00
C ALA A 8 11.37 -4.71 5.32
N GLU A 9 11.31 -3.65 4.51
CA GLU A 9 12.12 -2.47 4.72
C GLU A 9 11.69 -1.80 6.04
N PRO A 10 12.62 -1.46 6.95
CA PRO A 10 12.29 -0.77 8.19
C PRO A 10 11.64 0.58 7.84
N GLY A 11 10.37 0.75 8.20
CA GLY A 11 9.58 1.94 7.86
C GLY A 11 8.39 1.71 6.93
N THR A 12 8.07 0.46 6.60
CA THR A 12 6.89 0.11 5.79
C THR A 12 5.61 0.06 6.64
N MET A 13 4.56 0.75 6.18
CA MET A 13 3.24 0.88 6.81
C MET A 13 2.19 0.20 5.93
N GLN A 14 1.18 -0.42 6.54
CA GLN A 14 0.02 -0.94 5.80
C GLN A 14 -1.13 0.04 5.81
N ILE A 15 -1.64 0.35 4.63
CA ILE A 15 -2.94 0.99 4.43
C ILE A 15 -3.88 -0.01 3.77
N VAL A 16 -5.18 0.15 3.96
CA VAL A 16 -6.22 -0.65 3.30
C VAL A 16 -6.90 0.22 2.25
N LEU A 17 -6.92 -0.26 1.01
CA LEU A 17 -7.55 0.40 -0.13
C LEU A 17 -8.63 -0.49 -0.72
N THR A 18 -9.67 0.11 -1.29
CA THR A 18 -10.56 -0.58 -2.25
C THR A 18 -9.95 -0.57 -3.66
N ALA A 19 -10.48 -1.36 -4.59
CA ALA A 19 -10.05 -1.31 -5.99
C ALA A 19 -10.24 0.09 -6.60
N GLU A 20 -11.38 0.75 -6.31
CA GLU A 20 -11.65 2.11 -6.77
C GLU A 20 -10.66 3.14 -6.20
N GLN A 21 -10.35 3.05 -4.91
CA GLN A 21 -9.35 3.89 -4.27
C GLN A 21 -7.95 3.64 -4.83
N GLY A 22 -7.61 2.39 -5.10
CA GLY A 22 -6.36 2.00 -5.76
C GLY A 22 -6.24 2.65 -7.13
N ASN A 23 -7.28 2.55 -7.96
CA ASN A 23 -7.33 3.18 -9.28
C ASN A 23 -7.17 4.70 -9.20
N LEU A 24 -7.80 5.35 -8.22
CA LEU A 24 -7.65 6.79 -8.00
C LEU A 24 -6.22 7.17 -7.63
N VAL A 25 -5.53 6.38 -6.79
CA VAL A 25 -4.11 6.57 -6.48
C VAL A 25 -3.25 6.44 -7.73
N ILE A 26 -3.49 5.41 -8.55
CA ILE A 26 -2.74 5.20 -9.79
C ILE A 26 -2.95 6.37 -10.76
N ALA A 27 -4.20 6.83 -10.91
CA ALA A 27 -4.51 7.98 -11.75
C ALA A 27 -3.80 9.26 -11.27
N ALA A 28 -3.80 9.53 -9.96
CA ALA A 28 -3.10 10.66 -9.38
C ALA A 28 -1.58 10.58 -9.60
N LEU A 29 -0.99 9.39 -9.42
CA LEU A 29 0.43 9.16 -9.66
C LEU A 29 0.80 9.29 -11.14
N ALA A 30 -0.09 8.93 -12.06
CA ALA A 30 0.15 9.03 -13.51
C ALA A 30 0.34 10.49 -13.99
N GLU A 31 -0.21 11.46 -13.26
CA GLU A 31 -0.01 12.89 -13.52
C GLU A 31 1.37 13.41 -13.06
N CYS A 32 2.09 12.61 -12.26
CA CYS A 32 3.43 12.96 -11.80
C CYS A 32 4.52 12.53 -12.82
N PRO A 33 5.72 13.12 -12.75
CA PRO A 33 6.84 12.70 -13.59
C PRO A 33 7.12 11.20 -13.46
N PHE A 34 7.09 10.48 -14.59
CA PHE A 34 7.20 9.01 -14.66
C PHE A 34 8.33 8.41 -13.81
N LYS A 35 9.51 9.06 -13.80
CA LYS A 35 10.69 8.60 -13.04
C LYS A 35 10.46 8.49 -11.53
N LEU A 36 9.47 9.22 -10.99
CA LEU A 36 9.14 9.21 -9.56
C LEU A 36 8.13 8.12 -9.20
N VAL A 37 7.29 7.72 -10.15
CA VAL A 37 6.08 6.92 -9.87
C VAL A 37 6.08 5.53 -10.47
N TYR A 38 6.91 5.25 -11.48
CA TYR A 38 6.89 3.98 -12.21
C TYR A 38 7.01 2.75 -11.29
N GLU A 39 8.00 2.74 -10.40
CA GLU A 39 8.20 1.63 -9.46
C GLU A 39 7.04 1.50 -8.46
N LEU A 40 6.51 2.63 -7.99
CA LEU A 40 5.40 2.68 -7.05
C LEU A 40 4.08 2.20 -7.68
N ILE A 41 3.76 2.65 -8.90
CA ILE A 41 2.60 2.19 -9.68
C ILE A 41 2.70 0.69 -9.92
N GLY A 42 3.89 0.20 -10.34
CA GLY A 42 4.13 -1.23 -10.52
C GLY A 42 3.95 -2.02 -9.22
N LYS A 43 4.44 -1.50 -8.10
CA LYS A 43 4.26 -2.09 -6.77
C LYS A 43 2.79 -2.15 -6.35
N LEU A 44 2.05 -1.05 -6.49
CA LEU A 44 0.63 -0.97 -6.16
C LEU A 44 -0.22 -1.92 -7.00
N ASN A 45 0.04 -2.00 -8.32
CA ASN A 45 -0.63 -2.94 -9.21
C ASN A 45 -0.36 -4.40 -8.86
N ARG A 46 0.87 -4.73 -8.46
CA ARG A 46 1.17 -6.08 -7.96
C ARG A 46 0.39 -6.36 -6.69
N GLN A 47 0.39 -5.44 -5.72
CA GLN A 47 -0.33 -5.62 -4.45
C GLN A 47 -1.85 -5.75 -4.63
N ALA A 48 -2.45 -5.03 -5.58
CA ALA A 48 -3.87 -5.18 -5.93
C ALA A 48 -4.20 -6.56 -6.51
N ASN A 49 -3.25 -7.17 -7.25
CA ASN A 49 -3.43 -8.46 -7.91
C ASN A 49 -2.91 -9.67 -7.11
N ASP A 50 -2.03 -9.48 -6.12
CA ASP A 50 -1.43 -10.54 -5.28
C ASP A 50 -2.37 -10.98 -4.13
N VAL A 51 -3.59 -10.44 -4.10
CA VAL A 51 -4.64 -10.83 -3.15
C VAL A 51 -5.24 -12.15 -3.64
N ASP A 52 -4.53 -13.26 -3.41
CA ASP A 52 -4.94 -14.65 -3.66
C ASP A 52 -6.27 -14.98 -2.92
N GLY A 53 -7.40 -14.52 -3.45
CA GLY A 53 -8.75 -14.84 -2.97
C GLY A 53 -9.15 -14.31 -1.58
N GLN A 54 -8.32 -13.49 -0.92
CA GLN A 54 -8.60 -12.93 0.42
C GLN A 54 -9.10 -11.47 0.41
N ALA A 55 -9.68 -11.00 -0.70
CA ALA A 55 -10.34 -9.70 -0.74
C ALA A 55 -11.65 -9.78 0.05
N ILE A 56 -11.58 -9.55 1.37
CA ILE A 56 -12.77 -9.42 2.20
C ILE A 56 -13.42 -8.08 1.81
N ALA A 57 -14.51 -8.14 1.03
CA ALA A 57 -15.29 -6.97 0.61
C ALA A 57 -14.49 -5.92 -0.18
N ASP A 58 -13.81 -6.34 -1.27
CA ASP A 58 -13.16 -5.46 -2.25
C ASP A 58 -12.02 -4.59 -1.70
N LYS A 59 -11.56 -4.89 -0.47
CA LYS A 59 -10.47 -4.19 0.20
C LYS A 59 -9.21 -5.05 0.22
N TYR A 60 -8.07 -4.42 0.02
CA TYR A 60 -6.77 -5.07 0.06
C TYR A 60 -5.74 -4.27 0.85
N PRO A 61 -4.84 -4.95 1.58
CA PRO A 61 -3.73 -4.30 2.26
C PRO A 61 -2.67 -3.88 1.23
N CYS A 62 -2.15 -2.67 1.43
CA CYS A 62 -1.11 -2.06 0.62
C CYS A 62 0.02 -1.60 1.55
N ALA A 63 1.18 -2.22 1.40
CA ALA A 63 2.41 -1.87 2.08
C ALA A 63 3.10 -0.72 1.33
N LEU A 64 3.28 0.40 2.03
CA LEU A 64 3.95 1.61 1.54
C LEU A 64 4.99 2.10 2.54
N THR A 65 6.10 2.64 2.06
CA THR A 65 7.04 3.39 2.92
C THR A 65 6.47 4.77 3.24
N ALA A 66 7.05 5.45 4.25
CA ALA A 66 6.66 6.81 4.60
C ALA A 66 6.75 7.78 3.41
N ASP A 67 7.82 7.67 2.60
CA ASP A 67 8.02 8.57 1.46
C ASP A 67 7.12 8.24 0.28
N GLU A 68 6.82 6.95 0.05
CA GLU A 68 5.80 6.54 -0.92
C GLU A 68 4.41 7.07 -0.53
N LEU A 69 4.04 6.98 0.76
CA LEU A 69 2.76 7.52 1.24
C LEU A 69 2.67 9.05 1.09
N LYS A 70 3.77 9.77 1.38
CA LYS A 70 3.83 11.22 1.13
C LYS A 70 3.64 11.54 -0.35
N LEU A 71 4.27 10.78 -1.24
CA LEU A 71 4.14 10.97 -2.69
C LEU A 71 2.69 10.72 -3.14
N VAL A 72 2.05 9.68 -2.62
CA VAL A 72 0.63 9.39 -2.87
C VAL A 72 -0.27 10.54 -2.41
N LEU A 73 -0.08 11.03 -1.19
CA LEU A 73 -0.86 12.15 -0.65
C LEU A 73 -0.63 13.44 -1.45
N HIS A 74 0.60 13.72 -1.86
CA HIS A 74 0.94 14.86 -2.71
C HIS A 74 0.28 14.76 -4.08
N ALA A 75 0.33 13.58 -4.72
CA ALA A 75 -0.30 13.34 -6.00
C ALA A 75 -1.82 13.50 -5.93
N LEU A 76 -2.45 12.94 -4.88
CA LEU A 76 -3.89 13.11 -4.65
C LEU A 76 -4.26 14.57 -4.39
N GLY A 77 -3.41 15.34 -3.70
CA GLY A 77 -3.61 16.77 -3.45
C GLY A 77 -3.63 17.63 -4.72
N ASN A 78 -3.11 17.14 -5.84
CA ASN A 78 -3.13 17.84 -7.12
C ASN A 78 -4.40 17.57 -7.94
N LEU A 79 -5.25 16.63 -7.51
CA LEU A 79 -6.52 16.34 -8.16
C LEU A 79 -7.66 17.20 -7.57
N PRO A 80 -8.74 17.42 -8.33
CA PRO A 80 -9.87 18.22 -7.87
C PRO A 80 -10.56 17.60 -6.65
N TYR A 81 -10.76 18.42 -5.62
CA TYR A 81 -11.19 18.01 -4.27
C TYR A 81 -12.35 17.01 -4.20
N HIS A 82 -13.37 17.18 -5.06
CA HIS A 82 -14.54 16.28 -5.13
C HIS A 82 -14.20 14.81 -5.44
N GLN A 83 -13.04 14.53 -6.04
CA GLN A 83 -12.61 13.18 -6.40
C GLN A 83 -11.78 12.56 -5.27
N VAL A 84 -11.01 13.38 -4.55
CA VAL A 84 -9.97 12.90 -3.63
C VAL A 84 -10.31 13.03 -2.15
N HIS A 85 -11.26 13.89 -1.77
CA HIS A 85 -11.52 14.18 -0.35
C HIS A 85 -11.84 12.91 0.44
N ALA A 86 -12.53 11.95 -0.18
CA ALA A 86 -13.03 10.76 0.50
C ALA A 86 -11.86 9.82 0.80
N LEU A 87 -10.98 9.64 -0.18
CA LEU A 87 -9.77 8.85 -0.02
C LEU A 87 -8.79 9.50 0.96
N VAL A 88 -8.57 10.82 0.86
CA VAL A 88 -7.68 11.54 1.78
C VAL A 88 -8.18 11.41 3.22
N HIS A 89 -9.48 11.55 3.45
CA HIS A 89 -10.08 11.37 4.78
C HIS A 89 -9.90 9.94 5.30
N VAL A 90 -10.11 8.93 4.45
CA VAL A 90 -9.88 7.52 4.79
C VAL A 90 -8.42 7.25 5.16
N LEU A 91 -7.46 7.80 4.42
CA LEU A 91 -6.04 7.66 4.73
C LEU A 91 -5.67 8.35 6.05
N GLN A 92 -6.21 9.55 6.29
CA GLN A 92 -6.02 10.28 7.54
C GLN A 92 -6.57 9.51 8.75
N GLN A 93 -7.74 8.89 8.61
CA GLN A 93 -8.31 8.05 9.67
C GLN A 93 -7.43 6.83 9.97
N GLN A 94 -6.87 6.19 8.94
CA GLN A 94 -5.96 5.04 9.11
C GLN A 94 -4.64 5.46 9.78
N LEU A 95 -4.13 6.65 9.45
CA LEU A 95 -2.97 7.27 10.14
C LEU A 95 -3.26 7.51 11.62
N GLN A 96 -4.43 8.08 11.95
CA GLN A 96 -4.83 8.38 13.33
C GLN A 96 -5.15 7.14 14.15
N ALA A 97 -5.68 6.08 13.53
CA ALA A 97 -6.00 4.82 14.18
C ALA A 97 -4.76 4.01 14.58
N GLY A 98 -3.55 4.48 14.25
CA GLY A 98 -2.30 3.74 14.44
C GLY A 98 -2.15 2.71 13.33
N LEU A 99 -1.43 3.08 12.28
CA LEU A 99 -1.12 2.20 11.16
C LEU A 99 -0.59 0.86 11.69
N THR A 100 -1.09 -0.24 11.14
CA THR A 100 -0.57 -1.56 11.50
C THR A 100 0.81 -1.68 10.87
N PRO A 101 1.91 -1.72 11.64
CA PRO A 101 3.22 -1.98 11.07
C PRO A 101 3.15 -3.33 10.34
N VAL A 102 3.81 -3.44 9.18
CA VAL A 102 4.05 -4.76 8.57
C VAL A 102 4.93 -5.51 9.55
N ALA A 103 4.31 -6.28 10.44
CA ALA A 103 5.04 -7.14 11.36
C ALA A 103 5.82 -8.13 10.49
N ALA A 104 7.15 -8.02 10.50
CA ALA A 104 8.02 -9.06 9.97
C ALA A 104 7.55 -10.39 10.54
N ALA A 105 7.13 -11.30 9.65
CA ALA A 105 6.48 -12.56 10.03
C ALA A 105 7.22 -13.24 11.21
N PRO A 106 6.50 -13.77 12.21
CA PRO A 106 7.13 -14.53 13.28
C PRO A 106 7.86 -15.71 12.64
N LYS A 107 9.20 -15.71 12.75
CA LYS A 107 10.03 -16.86 12.42
C LYS A 107 9.44 -18.05 13.17
N LYS A 108 8.78 -18.96 12.46
CA LYS A 108 8.43 -20.28 12.98
C LYS A 108 9.74 -20.93 13.41
N SER A 109 10.00 -20.93 14.72
CA SER A 109 11.06 -21.73 15.32
C SER A 109 10.81 -23.18 14.89
N PRO A 110 11.75 -23.85 14.20
CA PRO A 110 11.59 -25.25 13.93
C PRO A 110 11.64 -26.00 15.26
N LYS A 111 10.51 -26.62 15.60
CA LYS A 111 10.41 -27.68 16.59
C LYS A 111 11.41 -28.77 16.19
N GLY A 112 12.49 -28.90 16.94
CA GLY A 112 13.52 -29.93 16.75
C GLY A 112 13.71 -30.72 18.06
N PRO A 113 13.70 -32.06 18.02
CA PRO A 113 13.56 -32.91 19.19
C PRO A 113 14.92 -33.23 19.84
N ARG A 114 14.93 -33.38 21.16
CA ARG A 114 15.71 -34.41 21.86
C ARG A 114 15.25 -34.53 23.31
#